data_AF-F2Q133-F1
#
_entry.id   AF-F2Q133-F1
#
_cell.length_a   1.000
_cell.length_b   1.000
_cell.length_c   1.000
_cell.angle_alpha   90.00
_cell.angle_beta   90.00
_cell.angle_gamma   90.00
#
_symmetry.space_group_name_H-M   'P 1'
#
loop_
_entity.id
_entity.type
_entity.pdbx_description
1 polymer ?
#
loop_
_entity_poly.entity_id
_entity_poly.type
_entity_poly.pdbx_seq_one_letter_code
_entity_poly.pdbx_strand_id
1 'polypeptide(L)'
;MPPAAPGPSILRQSLSLSRLPREFFTCRQCLQRPQPARTARQWIGTSQFRGTSKYTSGLLAAFRAQPSKPAVPKSFFTTAATPAVGEAVSKSRFPDISSKGVAYWLLASAASVFGIVVFGGLTRLTESGLSITEWRPVTGSIPPLNADDWESEFAKYRASPEFKLLNPNMTLQEFKSIYYMEWIHRIWGRFVGLSFVIPAAYFVVTKRVSKPMSLRLAGIAGLISFQGFLGWWMVKSGLKDDLFAPGSHPRVSQYRLTAHLGAAFVCYVAMLWNGLAILRSHRLLADPVKGLEVLQELKNPKLAVFRRSVAGLALLVFITAMSGGLVAGLDAGLIYNEIPWMGNGLTPPKEELFDEFYSRKEDRSDLWWRNMLENPSFVQLDHRILAMTTFTSVMTLWAYSRIPAMKRLLPRAAKKGIHGVVGFTALQLTLGISTLLYLVPIHLASAHQAGSLFLLTWVMVLGSRIWHPSRTARLLQQAVKAKPLSSTSHAASPLAKRV
;
A
#
# COMPACT_ATOMS: atom_id res chain seq x y z
N MET A 1 47.81 46.70 33.13
CA MET A 1 48.55 47.99 33.12
C MET A 1 49.99 47.67 33.51
N PRO A 2 51.06 48.15 32.85
CA PRO A 2 51.26 48.91 31.59
C PRO A 2 52.21 48.13 30.60
N PRO A 3 52.90 48.75 29.61
CA PRO A 3 52.48 49.57 28.47
C PRO A 3 52.90 48.97 27.09
N ALA A 4 52.57 49.70 26.01
CA ALA A 4 52.67 49.33 24.59
C ALA A 4 53.90 49.90 23.83
N ALA A 5 54.08 49.35 22.60
CA ALA A 5 54.78 49.85 21.38
C ALA A 5 56.31 49.59 21.24
N PRO A 6 56.90 49.54 20.01
CA PRO A 6 56.37 49.93 18.68
C PRO A 6 56.63 48.94 17.50
N GLY A 7 55.96 49.16 16.35
CA GLY A 7 56.36 48.62 15.02
C GLY A 7 57.54 49.40 14.40
N PRO A 8 58.14 48.97 13.25
CA PRO A 8 57.60 49.37 11.93
C PRO A 8 57.92 48.47 10.70
N SER A 9 57.29 48.85 9.57
CA SER A 9 57.75 48.85 8.15
C SER A 9 57.94 47.57 7.32
N ILE A 10 56.87 47.26 6.55
CA ILE A 10 56.77 47.15 5.08
C ILE A 10 58.05 46.89 4.27
N LEU A 11 58.08 45.75 3.58
CA LEU A 11 58.86 45.55 2.34
C LEU A 11 57.95 44.91 1.28
N ARG A 12 57.58 45.71 0.27
CA ARG A 12 56.93 45.25 -0.97
C ARG A 12 57.97 44.56 -1.84
N GLN A 13 57.71 43.32 -2.24
CA GLN A 13 58.30 42.77 -3.46
C GLN A 13 57.19 42.24 -4.36
N SER A 14 57.00 42.96 -5.47
CA SER A 14 56.23 42.58 -6.64
C SER A 14 57.16 41.84 -7.60
N LEU A 15 56.89 40.57 -7.89
CA LEU A 15 57.46 39.89 -9.07
C LEU A 15 56.42 39.01 -9.74
N SER A 16 56.49 39.03 -11.07
CA SER A 16 55.50 38.69 -12.08
C SER A 16 55.04 37.24 -12.08
N LEU A 17 53.72 37.03 -12.19
CA LEU A 17 53.13 35.77 -12.62
C LEU A 17 53.27 35.63 -14.14
N SER A 18 54.14 34.72 -14.54
CA SER A 18 54.33 34.23 -15.91
C SER A 18 53.02 33.64 -16.44
N ARG A 19 52.59 34.11 -17.61
CA ARG A 19 51.44 33.58 -18.36
C ARG A 19 51.71 32.13 -18.78
N LEU A 20 50.90 31.19 -18.30
CA LEU A 20 50.82 29.84 -18.87
C LEU A 20 49.70 29.81 -19.93
N PRO A 21 49.93 29.14 -21.09
CA PRO A 21 49.04 29.22 -22.24
C PRO A 21 47.74 28.43 -22.04
N ARG A 22 46.62 29.10 -22.39
CA ARG A 22 45.29 28.52 -22.57
C ARG A 22 45.27 27.71 -23.87
N GLU A 23 45.64 26.44 -23.86
CA GLU A 23 45.18 25.47 -24.89
C GLU A 23 45.25 24.04 -24.34
N PHE A 24 44.19 23.59 -23.67
CA PHE A 24 43.77 22.20 -23.67
C PHE A 24 42.24 22.17 -23.50
N PHE A 25 41.58 21.33 -24.30
CA PHE A 25 40.12 21.15 -24.46
C PHE A 25 39.43 21.95 -25.57
N THR A 26 39.88 21.75 -26.81
CA THR A 26 39.06 21.95 -28.01
C THR A 26 38.44 20.61 -28.42
N CYS A 27 37.15 20.40 -28.14
CA CYS A 27 36.40 19.25 -28.67
C CYS A 27 36.09 19.49 -30.16
N ARG A 28 36.84 18.86 -31.05
CA ARG A 28 36.65 18.94 -32.52
C ARG A 28 35.36 18.27 -33.03
N GLN A 29 34.54 17.68 -32.16
CA GLN A 29 33.29 16.99 -32.53
C GLN A 29 32.02 17.84 -32.34
N CYS A 30 32.13 19.06 -31.80
CA CYS A 30 31.00 19.98 -31.62
C CYS A 30 30.74 20.89 -32.83
N LEU A 31 31.48 20.74 -33.94
CA LEU A 31 31.40 21.62 -35.12
C LEU A 31 30.57 21.08 -36.30
N GLN A 32 29.79 20.01 -36.12
CA GLN A 32 28.88 19.53 -37.17
C GLN A 32 27.48 19.23 -36.63
N ARG A 33 26.62 20.25 -36.66
CA ARG A 33 25.17 20.07 -36.80
C ARG A 33 24.65 21.03 -37.87
N PRO A 34 23.96 20.55 -38.92
CA PRO A 34 23.08 21.40 -39.69
C PRO A 34 21.78 21.63 -38.89
N GLN A 35 21.39 22.88 -38.72
CA GLN A 35 20.06 23.26 -38.21
C GLN A 35 18.97 23.01 -39.26
N PRO A 36 17.77 22.58 -38.87
CA PRO A 36 16.56 22.89 -39.62
C PRO A 36 15.80 24.08 -39.00
N ALA A 37 15.21 24.85 -39.90
CA ALA A 37 14.63 26.16 -39.68
C ALA A 37 13.46 26.19 -38.69
N ARG A 38 13.41 27.27 -37.89
CA ARG A 38 12.27 27.68 -37.07
C ARG A 38 11.19 28.32 -37.97
N THR A 39 10.04 27.65 -38.12
CA THR A 39 8.80 28.31 -38.54
C THR A 39 7.98 28.70 -37.31
N ALA A 40 7.77 30.00 -37.14
CA ALA A 40 6.87 30.56 -36.15
C ALA A 40 5.41 30.21 -36.49
N ARG A 41 4.66 29.69 -35.53
CA ARG A 41 3.20 29.61 -35.62
C ARG A 41 2.58 30.20 -34.35
N GLN A 42 1.94 31.35 -34.53
CA GLN A 42 1.05 31.99 -33.56
C GLN A 42 -0.11 31.05 -33.22
N TRP A 43 -0.46 30.98 -31.94
CA TRP A 43 -1.74 30.41 -31.48
C TRP A 43 -2.53 31.50 -30.77
N ILE A 44 -3.50 32.04 -31.50
CA ILE A 44 -4.69 32.71 -30.98
C ILE A 44 -5.80 31.67 -31.00
N GLY A 45 -6.61 31.56 -29.95
CA GLY A 45 -7.86 30.81 -30.06
C GLY A 45 -8.40 30.24 -28.77
N THR A 46 -9.16 31.07 -28.06
CA THR A 46 -10.24 30.69 -27.13
C THR A 46 -11.17 29.63 -27.71
N SER A 47 -11.66 28.68 -26.91
CA SER A 47 -13.11 28.49 -26.72
C SER A 47 -13.44 27.34 -25.76
N GLN A 48 -14.56 27.58 -25.08
CA GLN A 48 -15.29 26.72 -24.17
C GLN A 48 -15.69 25.39 -24.81
N PHE A 49 -15.78 24.33 -24.00
CA PHE A 49 -16.70 23.23 -24.30
C PHE A 49 -17.56 22.87 -23.09
N ARG A 50 -18.82 23.29 -23.21
CA ARG A 50 -19.99 22.80 -22.47
C ARG A 50 -20.40 21.47 -23.10
N GLY A 51 -20.70 20.46 -22.28
CA GLY A 51 -20.96 19.11 -22.76
C GLY A 51 -22.32 18.89 -23.39
N THR A 52 -22.52 17.70 -23.98
CA THR A 52 -23.78 16.97 -24.03
C THR A 52 -23.52 15.49 -24.33
N SER A 53 -24.52 14.69 -23.97
CA SER A 53 -24.60 13.24 -23.95
C SER A 53 -25.26 12.70 -25.23
N LYS A 54 -24.91 11.47 -25.64
CA LYS A 54 -25.82 10.33 -25.99
C LYS A 54 -25.45 9.55 -27.26
N TYR A 55 -25.53 8.20 -27.11
CA TYR A 55 -25.86 7.14 -28.10
C TYR A 55 -24.86 6.94 -29.28
N THR A 56 -24.59 5.77 -29.88
CA THR A 56 -25.09 4.38 -29.82
C THR A 56 -24.13 3.47 -30.62
N SER A 57 -24.05 2.21 -30.22
CA SER A 57 -23.83 0.96 -31.00
C SER A 57 -23.00 0.90 -32.29
N GLY A 58 -22.07 -0.06 -32.30
CA GLY A 58 -22.01 -1.12 -33.34
C GLY A 58 -20.81 -1.07 -34.28
N LEU A 59 -19.92 -2.07 -34.19
CA LEU A 59 -19.07 -2.55 -35.29
C LEU A 59 -18.43 -3.90 -34.93
N LEU A 60 -19.05 -4.99 -35.39
CA LEU A 60 -18.41 -6.29 -35.63
C LEU A 60 -19.08 -6.89 -36.86
N ALA A 61 -18.42 -6.81 -38.01
CA ALA A 61 -18.68 -7.67 -39.17
C ALA A 61 -17.53 -7.57 -40.16
N ALA A 62 -16.72 -8.62 -40.24
CA ALA A 62 -16.01 -9.00 -41.45
C ALA A 62 -15.67 -10.49 -41.32
N PHE A 63 -16.37 -11.32 -42.08
CA PHE A 63 -15.80 -12.23 -43.09
C PHE A 63 -16.84 -13.30 -43.44
N ARG A 64 -17.30 -13.22 -44.69
CA ARG A 64 -18.20 -14.14 -45.37
C ARG A 64 -17.40 -14.80 -46.48
N ALA A 65 -17.44 -16.13 -46.55
CA ALA A 65 -17.57 -16.90 -47.79
C ALA A 65 -17.62 -18.41 -47.47
N GLN A 66 -18.73 -19.04 -47.86
CA GLN A 66 -18.87 -20.49 -48.08
C GLN A 66 -18.70 -20.79 -49.58
N PRO A 67 -18.60 -22.07 -49.95
CA PRO A 67 -19.35 -22.54 -51.10
C PRO A 67 -20.30 -23.72 -50.80
N SER A 68 -21.44 -23.59 -51.48
CA SER A 68 -22.61 -24.43 -51.76
C SER A 68 -22.48 -25.96 -51.86
N LYS A 69 -23.56 -26.68 -51.47
CA LYS A 69 -24.53 -27.45 -52.31
C LYS A 69 -25.38 -28.42 -51.42
N PRO A 70 -26.46 -29.07 -51.90
CA PRO A 70 -27.83 -28.54 -52.04
C PRO A 70 -28.85 -29.26 -51.12
N ALA A 71 -30.08 -28.73 -51.09
CA ALA A 71 -31.19 -29.20 -50.26
C ALA A 71 -31.94 -30.42 -50.86
N VAL A 72 -32.46 -31.28 -49.98
CA VAL A 72 -33.57 -32.21 -50.26
C VAL A 72 -34.57 -32.10 -49.10
N PRO A 73 -35.90 -32.00 -49.35
CA PRO A 73 -36.89 -31.66 -48.34
C PRO A 73 -37.56 -32.90 -47.74
N LYS A 74 -37.82 -32.91 -46.43
CA LYS A 74 -38.86 -33.74 -45.79
C LYS A 74 -39.44 -32.95 -44.62
N SER A 75 -40.61 -32.36 -44.82
CA SER A 75 -41.91 -32.90 -44.41
C SER A 75 -42.06 -32.91 -42.89
N PHE A 76 -42.92 -32.00 -42.43
CA PHE A 76 -43.46 -31.91 -41.09
C PHE A 76 -44.09 -33.24 -40.67
N PHE A 77 -43.69 -33.74 -39.52
CA PHE A 77 -44.55 -34.56 -38.66
C PHE A 77 -44.47 -34.00 -37.24
N THR A 78 -45.56 -33.37 -36.84
CA THR A 78 -45.90 -32.99 -35.47
C THR A 78 -46.23 -34.27 -34.71
N THR A 79 -45.38 -34.63 -33.75
CA THR A 79 -45.77 -35.51 -32.64
C THR A 79 -45.38 -34.84 -31.35
N ALA A 80 -46.40 -34.52 -30.56
CA ALA A 80 -46.30 -33.99 -29.22
C ALA A 80 -45.53 -34.98 -28.34
N ALA A 81 -44.37 -34.54 -27.85
CA ALA A 81 -43.70 -35.14 -26.72
C ALA A 81 -43.25 -33.99 -25.83
N THR A 82 -43.89 -33.85 -24.67
CA THR A 82 -43.45 -33.03 -23.55
C THR A 82 -42.10 -33.54 -23.07
N PRO A 83 -40.99 -32.76 -23.13
CA PRO A 83 -39.86 -33.01 -22.27
C PRO A 83 -40.07 -32.17 -21.02
N ALA A 84 -40.38 -32.82 -19.91
CA ALA A 84 -40.09 -32.26 -18.60
C ALA A 84 -38.56 -32.08 -18.50
N VAL A 85 -38.07 -30.92 -18.93
CA VAL A 85 -36.67 -30.53 -18.73
C VAL A 85 -36.55 -30.12 -17.27
N GLY A 86 -36.36 -31.11 -16.39
CA GLY A 86 -35.71 -30.90 -15.11
C GLY A 86 -34.28 -30.45 -15.41
N GLU A 87 -34.07 -29.15 -15.41
CA GLU A 87 -32.76 -28.53 -15.56
C GLU A 87 -31.90 -28.95 -14.36
N ALA A 88 -31.14 -30.04 -14.54
CA ALA A 88 -30.19 -30.53 -13.56
C ALA A 88 -29.01 -29.55 -13.49
N VAL A 89 -29.20 -28.44 -12.77
CA VAL A 89 -28.13 -27.49 -12.47
C VAL A 89 -27.04 -28.25 -11.71
N SER A 90 -25.92 -28.50 -12.40
CA SER A 90 -24.68 -29.05 -11.82
C SER A 90 -24.34 -28.29 -10.54
N LYS A 91 -24.65 -28.87 -9.37
CA LYS A 91 -24.34 -28.28 -8.06
C LYS A 91 -22.83 -28.14 -7.95
N SER A 92 -22.36 -26.90 -7.81
CA SER A 92 -20.95 -26.60 -7.54
C SER A 92 -20.42 -27.47 -6.40
N ARG A 93 -19.28 -28.10 -6.61
CA ARG A 93 -18.60 -28.94 -5.59
C ARG A 93 -18.10 -28.15 -4.38
N PHE A 94 -18.07 -26.81 -4.46
CA PHE A 94 -17.65 -25.91 -3.38
C PHE A 94 -18.85 -25.38 -2.59
N PRO A 95 -18.71 -25.15 -1.27
CA PRO A 95 -19.77 -24.57 -0.45
C PRO A 95 -20.09 -23.13 -0.85
N ASP A 96 -21.30 -22.69 -0.52
CA ASP A 96 -21.76 -21.31 -0.79
C ASP A 96 -20.97 -20.27 0.00
N ILE A 97 -20.66 -20.57 1.26
CA ILE A 97 -19.85 -19.73 2.15
C ILE A 97 -18.62 -20.50 2.66
N SER A 98 -17.51 -19.78 2.85
CA SER A 98 -16.31 -20.33 3.46
C SER A 98 -16.51 -20.52 4.97
N SER A 99 -15.83 -21.50 5.57
CA SER A 99 -15.92 -21.78 7.01
C SER A 99 -15.38 -20.64 7.91
N LYS A 100 -15.85 -20.55 9.16
CA LYS A 100 -15.33 -19.58 10.15
C LYS A 100 -13.85 -19.80 10.47
N GLY A 101 -13.37 -21.05 10.45
CA GLY A 101 -11.95 -21.37 10.69
C GLY A 101 -11.01 -20.67 9.70
N VAL A 102 -11.39 -20.62 8.42
CA VAL A 102 -10.64 -19.86 7.40
C VAL A 102 -10.59 -18.38 7.74
N ALA A 103 -11.66 -17.82 8.31
CA ALA A 103 -11.71 -16.41 8.68
C ALA A 103 -10.73 -16.08 9.82
N TYR A 104 -10.72 -16.88 10.89
CA TYR A 104 -9.79 -16.69 12.00
C TYR A 104 -8.33 -16.89 11.56
N TRP A 105 -8.07 -17.89 10.72
CA TRP A 105 -6.74 -18.10 10.15
C TRP A 105 -6.28 -16.93 9.26
N LEU A 106 -7.16 -16.36 8.42
CA LEU A 106 -6.84 -15.15 7.65
C LEU A 106 -6.53 -13.96 8.55
N LEU A 107 -7.28 -13.77 9.64
CA LEU A 107 -7.03 -12.70 10.61
C LEU A 107 -5.72 -12.92 11.39
N ALA A 108 -5.41 -14.16 11.75
CA ALA A 108 -4.13 -14.51 12.38
C ALA A 108 -2.96 -14.31 11.41
N SER A 109 -3.13 -14.66 10.13
CA SER A 109 -2.14 -14.40 9.08
C SER A 109 -1.93 -12.89 8.89
N ALA A 110 -3.01 -12.11 8.86
CA ALA A 110 -2.93 -10.65 8.82
C ALA A 110 -2.19 -10.09 10.05
N ALA A 111 -2.43 -10.61 11.25
CA ALA A 111 -1.71 -10.20 12.46
C ALA A 111 -0.21 -10.55 12.37
N SER A 112 0.15 -11.69 11.77
CA SER A 112 1.55 -12.04 11.51
C SER A 112 2.20 -11.07 10.51
N VAL A 113 1.49 -10.71 9.43
CA VAL A 113 1.92 -9.68 8.46
C VAL A 113 2.07 -8.31 9.12
N PHE A 114 1.17 -7.94 10.04
CA PHE A 114 1.31 -6.73 10.84
C PHE A 114 2.61 -6.74 11.65
N GLY A 115 2.89 -7.85 12.35
CA GLY A 115 4.10 -7.99 13.17
C GLY A 115 5.38 -7.88 12.34
N ILE A 116 5.47 -8.60 11.22
CA ILE A 116 6.65 -8.53 10.35
C ILE A 116 6.82 -7.15 9.69
N VAL A 117 5.73 -6.41 9.41
CA VAL A 117 5.83 -5.02 8.91
C VAL A 117 6.50 -4.14 9.97
N VAL A 118 6.04 -4.18 11.23
CA VAL A 118 6.64 -3.41 12.33
C VAL A 118 8.11 -3.81 12.54
N PHE A 119 8.38 -5.11 12.55
CA PHE A 119 9.74 -5.63 12.71
C PHE A 119 10.66 -5.27 11.52
N GLY A 120 10.15 -5.25 10.29
CA GLY A 120 10.85 -4.76 9.12
C GLY A 120 11.16 -3.26 9.20
N GLY A 121 10.23 -2.48 9.77
CA GLY A 121 10.46 -1.07 10.09
C GLY A 121 11.64 -0.90 11.07
N LEU A 122 11.69 -1.70 12.13
CA LEU A 122 12.82 -1.73 13.06
C LEU A 122 14.12 -2.13 12.36
N THR A 123 14.10 -3.14 11.49
CA THR A 123 15.27 -3.58 10.70
C THR A 123 15.81 -2.45 9.82
N ARG A 124 14.93 -1.59 9.27
CA ARG A 124 15.36 -0.40 8.52
C ARG A 124 15.91 0.70 9.42
N LEU A 125 15.23 1.00 10.53
CA LEU A 125 15.60 2.07 11.47
C LEU A 125 16.89 1.77 12.24
N THR A 126 17.25 0.50 12.36
CA THR A 126 18.53 0.03 12.93
C THR A 126 19.58 -0.24 11.86
N GLU A 127 19.32 0.18 10.61
CA GLU A 127 20.22 0.00 9.45
C GLU A 127 20.71 -1.44 9.27
N SER A 128 19.89 -2.41 9.67
CA SER A 128 20.26 -3.82 9.65
C SER A 128 19.94 -4.50 8.32
N GLY A 129 19.18 -3.85 7.43
CA GLY A 129 18.59 -4.46 6.23
C GLY A 129 19.56 -4.89 5.12
N LEU A 130 20.87 -4.67 5.28
CA LEU A 130 21.94 -5.02 4.34
C LEU A 130 23.09 -5.81 5.01
N SER A 131 22.91 -6.24 6.27
CA SER A 131 23.88 -7.03 7.03
C SER A 131 24.11 -8.44 6.46
N ILE A 132 23.11 -9.03 5.80
CA ILE A 132 23.17 -10.35 5.14
C ILE A 132 23.21 -10.14 3.62
N THR A 133 24.44 -10.13 3.09
CA THR A 133 24.72 -9.82 1.68
C THR A 133 24.33 -10.95 0.73
N GLU A 134 24.15 -12.17 1.24
CA GLU A 134 23.83 -13.33 0.43
C GLU A 134 22.34 -13.71 0.47
N TRP A 135 21.81 -14.14 -0.68
CA TRP A 135 20.46 -14.66 -0.79
C TRP A 135 20.46 -16.18 -0.78
N ARG A 136 20.33 -16.77 0.42
CA ARG A 136 20.20 -18.22 0.63
C ARG A 136 18.79 -18.58 1.16
N PRO A 137 17.81 -18.89 0.30
CA PRO A 137 16.42 -19.10 0.72
C PRO A 137 16.24 -20.24 1.73
N VAL A 138 16.98 -21.34 1.54
CA VAL A 138 16.85 -22.58 2.34
C VAL A 138 17.96 -22.67 3.39
N THR A 139 19.23 -22.65 2.98
CA THR A 139 20.37 -22.80 3.90
C THR A 139 20.57 -21.60 4.81
N GLY A 140 20.14 -20.41 4.40
CA GLY A 140 20.15 -19.19 5.23
C GLY A 140 19.04 -19.15 6.28
N SER A 141 18.38 -20.28 6.58
CA SER A 141 17.47 -20.40 7.71
C SER A 141 18.16 -20.74 9.03
N ILE A 142 19.40 -21.24 8.97
CA ILE A 142 20.22 -21.51 10.15
C ILE A 142 21.19 -20.34 10.30
N PRO A 143 21.26 -19.67 11.47
CA PRO A 143 22.22 -18.59 11.70
C PRO A 143 23.64 -19.19 11.91
N PRO A 144 24.70 -18.37 11.83
CA PRO A 144 26.07 -18.83 12.13
C PRO A 144 26.15 -19.47 13.52
N LEU A 145 26.70 -20.68 13.61
CA LEU A 145 26.65 -21.49 14.85
C LEU A 145 27.96 -21.46 15.64
N ASN A 146 29.09 -21.26 14.97
CA ASN A 146 30.43 -21.26 15.56
C ASN A 146 31.19 -19.96 15.23
N ALA A 147 32.38 -19.78 15.82
CA ALA A 147 33.18 -18.58 15.65
C ALA A 147 33.63 -18.35 14.20
N ASP A 148 33.99 -19.42 13.48
CA ASP A 148 34.46 -19.35 12.09
C ASP A 148 33.35 -18.91 11.14
N ASP A 149 32.12 -19.43 11.33
CA ASP A 149 30.94 -19.01 10.57
C ASP A 149 30.66 -17.51 10.75
N TRP A 150 30.74 -17.04 12.01
CA TRP A 150 30.54 -15.63 12.35
C TRP A 150 31.59 -14.73 11.69
N GLU A 151 32.86 -15.13 11.72
CA GLU A 151 33.94 -14.37 11.10
C GLU A 151 33.82 -14.36 9.57
N SER A 152 33.38 -15.47 8.97
CA SER A 152 33.09 -15.54 7.53
C SER A 152 31.98 -14.57 7.11
N GLU A 153 30.84 -14.55 7.82
CA GLU A 153 29.75 -13.62 7.52
C GLU A 153 30.18 -12.16 7.77
N PHE A 154 30.93 -11.90 8.84
CA PHE A 154 31.43 -10.56 9.12
C PHE A 154 32.46 -10.10 8.08
N ALA A 155 33.32 -10.99 7.57
CA ALA A 155 34.24 -10.69 6.48
C ALA A 155 33.50 -10.26 5.20
N LYS A 156 32.36 -10.89 4.88
CA LYS A 156 31.51 -10.48 3.76
C LYS A 156 30.90 -9.10 4.00
N TYR A 157 30.45 -8.82 5.23
CA TYR A 157 29.93 -7.51 5.59
C TYR A 157 31.01 -6.43 5.50
N ARG A 158 32.24 -6.69 5.97
CA ARG A 158 33.39 -5.78 5.85
C ARG A 158 33.76 -5.45 4.40
N ALA A 159 33.50 -6.36 3.47
CA ALA A 159 33.71 -6.12 2.05
C ALA A 159 32.65 -5.19 1.44
N SER A 160 31.48 -5.05 2.08
CA SER A 160 30.35 -4.26 1.58
C SER A 160 30.63 -2.74 1.61
N PRO A 161 29.92 -1.96 0.76
CA PRO A 161 30.01 -0.50 0.80
C PRO A 161 29.52 0.10 2.13
N GLU A 162 28.51 -0.51 2.75
CA GLU A 162 27.92 -0.05 4.00
C GLU A 162 28.93 -0.06 5.15
N PHE A 163 29.68 -1.15 5.32
CA PHE A 163 30.74 -1.20 6.32
C PHE A 163 31.81 -0.14 6.04
N LYS A 164 32.25 -0.01 4.79
CA LYS A 164 33.33 0.92 4.41
C LYS A 164 32.96 2.40 4.61
N LEU A 165 31.70 2.77 4.37
CA LEU A 165 31.25 4.17 4.37
C LEU A 165 30.55 4.58 5.66
N LEU A 166 29.78 3.69 6.29
CA LEU A 166 28.93 4.00 7.45
C LEU A 166 29.45 3.38 8.74
N ASN A 167 30.01 2.16 8.68
CA ASN A 167 30.34 1.36 9.86
C ASN A 167 31.81 0.88 9.92
N PRO A 168 32.84 1.69 9.60
CA PRO A 168 34.22 1.20 9.41
C PRO A 168 34.86 0.64 10.68
N ASN A 169 34.36 1.02 11.85
CA ASN A 169 34.87 0.61 13.16
C ASN A 169 33.97 -0.41 13.88
N MET A 170 32.97 -0.97 13.19
CA MET A 170 32.02 -1.90 13.80
C MET A 170 32.72 -3.17 14.26
N THR A 171 32.41 -3.60 15.48
CA THR A 171 32.91 -4.85 16.07
C THR A 171 32.06 -6.05 15.66
N LEU A 172 32.60 -7.26 15.82
CA LEU A 172 31.84 -8.50 15.58
C LEU A 172 30.55 -8.58 16.44
N GLN A 173 30.59 -8.03 17.67
CA GLN A 173 29.45 -8.07 18.58
C GLN A 173 28.31 -7.13 18.12
N GLU A 174 28.66 -5.96 17.60
CA GLU A 174 27.69 -5.04 16.99
C GLU A 174 27.14 -5.63 15.69
N PHE A 175 27.99 -6.23 14.86
CA PHE A 175 27.58 -6.94 13.66
C PHE A 175 26.56 -8.06 13.95
N LYS A 176 26.78 -8.86 15.00
CA LYS A 176 25.81 -9.90 15.43
C LYS A 176 24.42 -9.30 15.70
N SER A 177 24.36 -8.10 16.26
CA SER A 177 23.09 -7.46 16.62
C SER A 177 22.28 -7.10 15.37
N ILE A 178 22.91 -6.45 14.38
CA ILE A 178 22.26 -6.12 13.11
C ILE A 178 21.95 -7.39 12.28
N TYR A 179 22.84 -8.39 12.32
CA TYR A 179 22.63 -9.67 11.65
C TYR A 179 21.39 -10.39 12.19
N TYR A 180 21.22 -10.47 13.51
CA TYR A 180 20.05 -11.12 14.10
C TYR A 180 18.75 -10.38 13.77
N MET A 181 18.76 -9.04 13.75
CA MET A 181 17.59 -8.26 13.32
C MET A 181 17.18 -8.64 11.89
N GLU A 182 18.12 -8.65 10.95
CA GLU A 182 17.79 -9.02 9.57
C GLU A 182 17.41 -10.50 9.42
N TRP A 183 18.13 -11.40 10.10
CA TRP A 183 17.88 -12.84 10.05
C TRP A 183 16.48 -13.18 10.60
N ILE A 184 16.08 -12.62 11.75
CA ILE A 184 14.74 -12.82 12.32
C ILE A 184 13.67 -12.32 11.34
N HIS A 185 13.88 -11.15 10.72
CA HIS A 185 12.94 -10.59 9.75
C HIS A 185 12.75 -11.54 8.55
N ARG A 186 13.85 -12.06 8.00
CA ARG A 186 13.84 -13.02 6.88
C ARG A 186 13.21 -14.35 7.26
N ILE A 187 13.49 -14.87 8.45
CA ILE A 187 12.88 -16.12 8.96
C ILE A 187 11.37 -15.95 9.16
N TRP A 188 10.94 -14.84 9.75
CA TRP A 188 9.53 -14.53 9.89
C TRP A 188 8.85 -14.45 8.51
N GLY A 189 9.49 -13.85 7.50
CA GLY A 189 8.97 -13.81 6.13
C GLY A 189 8.70 -15.21 5.56
N ARG A 190 9.64 -16.14 5.76
CA ARG A 190 9.47 -17.55 5.37
C ARG A 190 8.33 -18.22 6.14
N PHE A 191 8.25 -17.97 7.45
CA PHE A 191 7.15 -18.48 8.29
C PHE A 191 5.79 -17.97 7.80
N VAL A 192 5.64 -16.69 7.46
CA VAL A 192 4.40 -16.15 6.86
C VAL A 192 4.07 -16.87 5.55
N GLY A 193 5.06 -17.11 4.70
CA GLY A 193 4.90 -17.89 3.47
C GLY A 193 4.32 -19.28 3.71
N LEU A 194 4.97 -20.07 4.58
CA LEU A 194 4.58 -21.46 4.85
C LEU A 194 3.26 -21.55 5.63
N SER A 195 3.11 -20.74 6.68
CA SER A 195 1.90 -20.68 7.51
C SER A 195 0.67 -20.17 6.76
N PHE A 196 0.86 -19.52 5.60
CA PHE A 196 -0.23 -19.19 4.71
C PHE A 196 -0.47 -20.27 3.65
N VAL A 197 0.55 -20.65 2.87
CA VAL A 197 0.37 -21.52 1.69
C VAL A 197 -0.12 -22.91 2.09
N ILE A 198 0.42 -23.50 3.17
CA ILE A 198 0.05 -24.86 3.59
C ILE A 198 -1.43 -24.93 4.02
N PRO A 199 -1.93 -24.10 4.96
CA PRO A 199 -3.35 -24.10 5.30
C PRO A 199 -4.25 -23.67 4.15
N ALA A 200 -3.83 -22.73 3.29
CA ALA A 200 -4.60 -22.32 2.12
C ALA A 200 -4.86 -23.51 1.18
N ALA A 201 -3.82 -24.27 0.85
CA ALA A 201 -3.94 -25.48 0.03
C ALA A 201 -4.86 -26.51 0.69
N TYR A 202 -4.67 -26.78 1.98
CA TYR A 202 -5.54 -27.66 2.75
C TYR A 202 -7.01 -27.23 2.68
N PHE A 203 -7.33 -25.95 2.92
CA PHE A 203 -8.70 -25.45 2.91
C PHE A 203 -9.37 -25.51 1.52
N VAL A 204 -8.59 -25.32 0.45
CA VAL A 204 -9.08 -25.43 -0.92
C VAL A 204 -9.35 -26.89 -1.29
N VAL A 205 -8.41 -27.80 -1.03
CA VAL A 205 -8.54 -29.23 -1.34
C VAL A 205 -9.67 -29.87 -0.53
N THR A 206 -9.78 -29.54 0.76
CA THR A 206 -10.87 -30.01 1.63
C THR A 206 -12.19 -29.26 1.46
N LYS A 207 -12.28 -28.36 0.46
CA LYS A 207 -13.50 -27.59 0.12
C LYS A 207 -14.11 -26.83 1.29
N ARG A 208 -13.27 -26.34 2.22
CA ARG A 208 -13.71 -25.49 3.35
C ARG A 208 -13.89 -24.02 2.97
N VAL A 209 -13.68 -23.69 1.69
CA VAL A 209 -13.82 -22.36 1.10
C VAL A 209 -14.75 -22.36 -0.09
N SER A 210 -15.45 -21.25 -0.32
CA SER A 210 -16.23 -21.06 -1.54
C SER A 210 -15.33 -20.83 -2.77
N LYS A 211 -15.83 -21.11 -3.99
CA LYS A 211 -15.06 -20.94 -5.25
C LYS A 211 -14.46 -19.53 -5.43
N PRO A 212 -15.17 -18.41 -5.16
CA PRO A 212 -14.54 -17.10 -5.23
C PRO A 212 -13.45 -16.88 -4.17
N MET A 213 -13.57 -17.53 -3.01
CA MET A 213 -12.56 -17.43 -1.96
C MET A 213 -11.30 -18.22 -2.33
N SER A 214 -11.40 -19.38 -2.99
CA SER A 214 -10.21 -20.11 -3.44
C SER A 214 -9.35 -19.28 -4.40
N LEU A 215 -9.97 -18.55 -5.33
CA LEU A 215 -9.25 -17.62 -6.22
C LEU A 215 -8.59 -16.47 -5.46
N ARG A 216 -9.25 -15.95 -4.41
CA ARG A 216 -8.66 -14.91 -3.56
C ARG A 216 -7.49 -15.43 -2.74
N LEU A 217 -7.56 -16.66 -2.22
CA LEU A 217 -6.44 -17.29 -1.53
C LEU A 217 -5.25 -17.50 -2.47
N ALA A 218 -5.50 -17.91 -3.71
CA ALA A 218 -4.45 -18.00 -4.73
C ALA A 218 -3.83 -16.62 -5.03
N GLY A 219 -4.64 -15.57 -5.14
CA GLY A 219 -4.15 -14.19 -5.30
C GLY A 219 -3.29 -13.71 -4.12
N ILE A 220 -3.70 -14.02 -2.88
CA ILE A 220 -2.93 -13.67 -1.68
C ILE A 220 -1.61 -14.47 -1.63
N ALA A 221 -1.62 -15.76 -1.97
CA ALA A 221 -0.40 -16.56 -2.06
C ALA A 221 0.56 -16.00 -3.14
N GLY A 222 0.01 -15.52 -4.26
CA GLY A 222 0.76 -14.78 -5.27
C GLY A 222 1.38 -13.49 -4.73
N LEU A 223 0.64 -12.71 -3.94
CA LEU A 223 1.15 -11.50 -3.28
C LEU A 223 2.28 -11.82 -2.28
N ILE A 224 2.17 -12.90 -1.50
CA ILE A 224 3.23 -13.32 -0.58
C ILE A 224 4.47 -13.78 -1.35
N SER A 225 4.30 -14.49 -2.46
CA SER A 225 5.42 -14.88 -3.33
C SER A 225 6.09 -13.64 -3.93
N PHE A 226 5.28 -12.66 -4.34
CA PHE A 226 5.76 -11.37 -4.84
C PHE A 226 6.49 -10.55 -3.75
N GLN A 227 6.09 -10.66 -2.49
CA GLN A 227 6.85 -10.09 -1.36
C GLN A 227 8.26 -10.66 -1.26
N GLY A 228 8.40 -11.99 -1.41
CA GLY A 228 9.73 -12.63 -1.46
C GLY A 228 10.58 -12.12 -2.63
N PHE A 229 9.96 -11.94 -3.81
CA PHE A 229 10.63 -11.33 -4.97
C PHE A 229 11.06 -9.89 -4.70
N LEU A 230 10.20 -9.05 -4.12
CA LEU A 230 10.54 -7.66 -3.77
C LEU A 230 11.66 -7.61 -2.72
N GLY A 231 11.65 -8.50 -1.72
CA GLY A 231 12.72 -8.61 -0.72
C GLY A 231 14.07 -8.94 -1.36
N TRP A 232 14.11 -9.92 -2.28
CA TRP A 232 15.31 -10.21 -3.07
C TRP A 232 15.76 -8.99 -3.90
N TRP A 233 14.81 -8.30 -4.54
CA TRP A 233 15.08 -7.12 -5.36
C TRP A 233 15.64 -5.93 -4.56
N MET A 234 15.25 -5.79 -3.29
CA MET A 234 15.82 -4.83 -2.35
C MET A 234 17.28 -5.16 -2.01
N VAL A 235 17.58 -6.41 -1.65
CA VAL A 235 18.95 -6.83 -1.28
C VAL A 235 19.90 -6.70 -2.46
N LYS A 236 19.51 -7.21 -3.64
CA LYS A 236 20.30 -7.08 -4.88
C LYS A 236 20.56 -5.61 -5.25
N SER A 237 19.73 -4.68 -4.79
CA SER A 237 19.89 -3.25 -5.05
C SER A 237 21.01 -2.61 -4.25
N GLY A 238 21.16 -3.01 -2.98
CA GLY A 238 22.06 -2.37 -2.03
C GLY A 238 23.52 -2.77 -2.20
N LEU A 239 23.80 -3.68 -3.15
CA LEU A 239 25.13 -4.26 -3.39
C LEU A 239 25.72 -3.86 -4.75
N LYS A 240 25.16 -2.84 -5.42
CA LYS A 240 25.65 -2.39 -6.73
C LYS A 240 26.80 -1.38 -6.59
N ASP A 241 27.77 -1.50 -7.49
CA ASP A 241 28.95 -0.64 -7.55
C ASP A 241 28.63 0.84 -7.87
N ASP A 242 27.46 1.12 -8.45
CA ASP A 242 26.97 2.49 -8.69
C ASP A 242 26.81 3.30 -7.37
N LEU A 243 26.81 2.62 -6.21
CA LEU A 243 26.80 3.22 -4.87
C LEU A 243 28.19 3.69 -4.39
N PHE A 244 29.24 3.54 -5.21
CA PHE A 244 30.58 4.12 -4.97
C PHE A 244 30.75 5.53 -5.58
N ALA A 245 29.72 6.10 -6.20
CA ALA A 245 29.78 7.46 -6.71
C ALA A 245 29.93 8.48 -5.56
N PRO A 246 30.72 9.55 -5.72
CA PRO A 246 30.80 10.60 -4.72
C PRO A 246 29.41 11.17 -4.41
N GLY A 247 28.95 11.04 -3.16
CA GLY A 247 27.63 11.48 -2.71
C GLY A 247 26.52 10.42 -2.71
N SER A 248 26.77 9.18 -3.13
CA SER A 248 25.81 8.09 -2.99
C SER A 248 25.97 7.35 -1.66
N HIS A 249 24.92 7.36 -0.83
CA HIS A 249 24.85 6.54 0.38
C HIS A 249 24.46 5.09 0.02
N PRO A 250 25.21 4.06 0.45
CA PRO A 250 24.87 2.67 0.20
C PRO A 250 23.64 2.24 1.00
N ARG A 251 22.46 2.49 0.42
CA ARG A 251 21.17 2.18 1.05
C ARG A 251 20.23 1.51 0.06
N VAL A 252 19.26 0.76 0.59
CA VAL A 252 18.16 0.24 -0.22
C VAL A 252 17.36 1.43 -0.77
N SER A 253 17.18 1.48 -2.09
CA SER A 253 16.41 2.54 -2.73
C SER A 253 15.03 2.70 -2.07
N GLN A 254 14.68 3.94 -1.74
CA GLN A 254 13.38 4.33 -1.16
C GLN A 254 12.19 3.82 -2.00
N TYR A 255 12.37 3.73 -3.33
CA TYR A 255 11.35 3.15 -4.21
C TYR A 255 11.11 1.67 -3.94
N ARG A 256 12.18 0.89 -3.72
CA ARG A 256 12.08 -0.55 -3.48
C ARG A 256 11.55 -0.82 -2.08
N LEU A 257 12.03 -0.06 -1.09
CA LEU A 257 11.51 -0.11 0.28
C LEU A 257 10.00 0.17 0.31
N THR A 258 9.56 1.28 -0.29
CA THR A 258 8.13 1.64 -0.33
C THR A 258 7.31 0.67 -1.16
N ALA A 259 7.84 0.12 -2.26
CA ALA A 259 7.15 -0.92 -3.02
C ALA A 259 6.95 -2.21 -2.20
N HIS A 260 7.97 -2.64 -1.47
CA HIS A 260 7.89 -3.80 -0.58
C HIS A 260 6.86 -3.58 0.53
N LEU A 261 6.95 -2.44 1.24
CA LEU A 261 6.00 -2.02 2.27
C LEU A 261 4.57 -1.95 1.73
N GLY A 262 4.37 -1.34 0.57
CA GLY A 262 3.05 -1.19 -0.06
C GLY A 262 2.42 -2.53 -0.43
N ALA A 263 3.19 -3.43 -1.02
CA ALA A 263 2.68 -4.77 -1.31
C ALA A 263 2.41 -5.59 -0.03
N ALA A 264 3.15 -5.37 1.07
CA ALA A 264 2.84 -5.95 2.38
C ALA A 264 1.50 -5.41 2.94
N PHE A 265 1.26 -4.11 2.83
CA PHE A 265 -0.01 -3.48 3.22
C PHE A 265 -1.18 -4.00 2.38
N VAL A 266 -1.01 -4.17 1.06
CA VAL A 266 -2.05 -4.76 0.20
C VAL A 266 -2.35 -6.20 0.60
N CYS A 267 -1.31 -6.99 0.87
CA CYS A 267 -1.45 -8.36 1.36
C CYS A 267 -2.21 -8.41 2.68
N TYR A 268 -1.82 -7.56 3.65
CA TYR A 268 -2.50 -7.38 4.93
C TYR A 268 -3.98 -7.05 4.78
N VAL A 269 -4.30 -6.02 3.98
CA VAL A 269 -5.69 -5.57 3.73
C VAL A 269 -6.50 -6.68 3.07
N ALA A 270 -5.92 -7.43 2.14
CA ALA A 270 -6.58 -8.55 1.47
C ALA A 270 -6.95 -9.66 2.48
N MET A 271 -6.04 -10.03 3.38
CA MET A 271 -6.31 -11.02 4.43
C MET A 271 -7.36 -10.51 5.43
N LEU A 272 -7.17 -9.30 5.96
CA LEU A 272 -8.08 -8.66 6.92
C LEU A 272 -9.50 -8.57 6.35
N TRP A 273 -9.65 -8.02 5.15
CA TRP A 273 -10.96 -7.82 4.53
C TRP A 273 -11.68 -9.15 4.28
N ASN A 274 -10.98 -10.17 3.77
CA ASN A 274 -11.60 -11.47 3.53
C ASN A 274 -11.98 -12.18 4.84
N GLY A 275 -11.15 -12.09 5.88
CA GLY A 275 -11.48 -12.61 7.22
C GLY A 275 -12.74 -11.95 7.78
N LEU A 276 -12.80 -10.61 7.80
CA LEU A 276 -13.97 -9.85 8.25
C LEU A 276 -15.22 -10.15 7.41
N ALA A 277 -15.08 -10.28 6.09
CA ALA A 277 -16.20 -10.56 5.19
C ALA A 277 -16.81 -11.95 5.43
N ILE A 278 -15.99 -12.97 5.71
CA ILE A 278 -16.47 -14.31 6.07
C ILE A 278 -17.23 -14.26 7.40
N LEU A 279 -16.63 -13.69 8.45
CA LEU A 279 -17.29 -13.58 9.77
C LEU A 279 -18.61 -12.81 9.67
N ARG A 280 -18.63 -11.72 8.91
CA ARG A 280 -19.85 -10.94 8.68
C ARG A 280 -20.91 -11.76 7.95
N SER A 281 -20.54 -12.55 6.95
CA SER A 281 -21.49 -13.39 6.21
C SER A 281 -22.12 -14.45 7.10
N HIS A 282 -21.32 -15.12 7.94
CA HIS A 282 -21.83 -16.07 8.93
C HIS A 282 -22.80 -15.41 9.92
N ARG A 283 -22.46 -14.22 10.43
CA ARG A 283 -23.34 -13.50 11.36
C ARG A 283 -24.68 -13.10 10.73
N LEU A 284 -24.67 -12.71 9.46
CA LEU A 284 -25.91 -12.34 8.76
C LEU A 284 -26.76 -13.56 8.40
N LEU A 285 -26.14 -14.69 8.07
CA LEU A 285 -26.85 -15.93 7.71
C LEU A 285 -27.37 -16.71 8.93
N ALA A 286 -26.88 -16.42 10.14
CA ALA A 286 -27.40 -17.03 11.36
C ALA A 286 -28.89 -16.74 11.60
N ASP A 287 -29.36 -15.58 11.18
CA ASP A 287 -30.78 -15.20 11.14
C ASP A 287 -31.05 -14.52 9.79
N PRO A 288 -31.52 -15.26 8.77
CA PRO A 288 -31.68 -14.73 7.42
C PRO A 288 -32.65 -13.55 7.28
N VAL A 289 -33.70 -13.51 8.11
CA VAL A 289 -34.72 -12.45 8.07
C VAL A 289 -34.10 -11.15 8.58
N LYS A 290 -33.54 -11.17 9.78
CA LYS A 290 -32.84 -10.02 10.37
C LYS A 290 -31.61 -9.61 9.55
N GLY A 291 -30.90 -10.59 8.97
CA GLY A 291 -29.79 -10.35 8.07
C GLY A 291 -30.21 -9.56 6.83
N LEU A 292 -31.38 -9.86 6.26
CA LEU A 292 -31.93 -9.16 5.10
C LEU A 292 -32.38 -7.74 5.46
N GLU A 293 -33.04 -7.54 6.60
CA GLU A 293 -33.41 -6.21 7.12
C GLU A 293 -32.18 -5.29 7.24
N VAL A 294 -31.11 -5.78 7.88
CA VAL A 294 -29.85 -5.04 8.02
C VAL A 294 -29.27 -4.66 6.65
N LEU A 295 -29.36 -5.55 5.64
CA LEU A 295 -28.85 -5.23 4.31
C LEU A 295 -29.76 -4.27 3.54
N GLN A 296 -31.07 -4.28 3.78
CA GLN A 296 -32.01 -3.34 3.18
C GLN A 296 -31.76 -1.92 3.68
N GLU A 297 -31.51 -1.73 4.98
CA GLU A 297 -31.12 -0.42 5.54
C GLU A 297 -29.86 0.14 4.86
N LEU A 298 -28.89 -0.74 4.55
CA LEU A 298 -27.64 -0.37 3.90
C LEU A 298 -27.75 -0.02 2.40
N LYS A 299 -28.91 -0.26 1.75
CA LYS A 299 -29.12 0.07 0.33
C LYS A 299 -29.45 1.55 0.08
N ASN A 300 -29.68 2.34 1.12
CA ASN A 300 -30.05 3.74 0.96
C ASN A 300 -29.00 4.52 0.14
N PRO A 301 -29.38 5.23 -0.94
CA PRO A 301 -28.44 5.92 -1.81
C PRO A 301 -27.62 7.00 -1.09
N LYS A 302 -28.17 7.62 -0.03
CA LYS A 302 -27.42 8.61 0.78
C LYS A 302 -26.22 7.97 1.48
N LEU A 303 -26.33 6.69 1.87
CA LEU A 303 -25.23 5.94 2.47
C LEU A 303 -24.15 5.56 1.45
N ALA A 304 -24.47 5.55 0.15
CA ALA A 304 -23.50 5.26 -0.89
C ALA A 304 -22.37 6.31 -0.95
N VAL A 305 -22.70 7.60 -0.71
CA VAL A 305 -21.70 8.68 -0.61
C VAL A 305 -20.77 8.40 0.57
N PHE A 306 -21.32 8.17 1.77
CA PHE A 306 -20.53 7.84 2.96
C PHE A 306 -19.60 6.64 2.74
N ARG A 307 -20.10 5.57 2.10
CA ARG A 307 -19.30 4.39 1.78
C ARG A 307 -18.18 4.67 0.78
N ARG A 308 -18.44 5.49 -0.25
CA ARG A 308 -17.40 5.92 -1.20
C ARG A 308 -16.36 6.80 -0.51
N SER A 309 -16.77 7.68 0.40
CA SER A 309 -15.86 8.49 1.21
C SER A 309 -14.98 7.62 2.12
N VAL A 310 -15.53 6.57 2.74
CA VAL A 310 -14.72 5.60 3.53
C VAL A 310 -13.72 4.84 2.65
N ALA A 311 -14.11 4.45 1.43
CA ALA A 311 -13.18 3.82 0.49
C ALA A 311 -12.09 4.80 0.02
N GLY A 312 -12.44 6.05 -0.29
CA GLY A 312 -11.49 7.10 -0.62
C GLY A 312 -10.54 7.41 0.54
N LEU A 313 -11.06 7.40 1.78
CA LEU A 313 -10.24 7.55 2.98
C LEU A 313 -9.27 6.37 3.17
N ALA A 314 -9.69 5.14 2.89
CA ALA A 314 -8.78 3.98 2.95
C ALA A 314 -7.62 4.13 1.96
N LEU A 315 -7.90 4.59 0.75
CA LEU A 315 -6.89 4.88 -0.25
C LEU A 315 -5.97 6.04 0.18
N LEU A 316 -6.54 7.12 0.70
CA LEU A 316 -5.76 8.26 1.20
C LEU A 316 -4.83 7.85 2.34
N VAL A 317 -5.32 7.11 3.34
CA VAL A 317 -4.48 6.59 4.44
C VAL A 317 -3.37 5.69 3.91
N PHE A 318 -3.67 4.82 2.93
CA PHE A 318 -2.65 4.00 2.28
C PHE A 318 -1.59 4.86 1.59
N ILE A 319 -1.97 5.86 0.80
CA ILE A 319 -1.03 6.77 0.12
C ILE A 319 -0.18 7.55 1.13
N THR A 320 -0.78 8.06 2.20
CA THR A 320 -0.06 8.75 3.29
C THR A 320 0.94 7.83 3.99
N ALA A 321 0.60 6.56 4.20
CA ALA A 321 1.56 5.58 4.73
C ALA A 321 2.71 5.32 3.74
N MET A 322 2.43 5.27 2.43
CA MET A 322 3.46 5.08 1.41
C MET A 322 4.40 6.29 1.30
N SER A 323 3.90 7.52 1.41
CA SER A 323 4.77 8.70 1.48
C SER A 323 5.65 8.69 2.72
N GLY A 324 5.15 8.16 3.85
CA GLY A 324 5.97 7.90 5.04
C GLY A 324 7.09 6.88 4.79
N GLY A 325 6.84 5.86 3.96
CA GLY A 325 7.87 4.93 3.48
C GLY A 325 8.99 5.61 2.69
N LEU A 326 8.65 6.61 1.86
CA LEU A 326 9.64 7.43 1.16
C LEU A 326 10.45 8.30 2.13
N VAL A 327 9.80 8.92 3.12
CA VAL A 327 10.47 9.70 4.17
C VAL A 327 11.49 8.84 4.92
N ALA A 328 11.11 7.63 5.34
CA ALA A 328 12.01 6.70 6.02
C ALA A 328 13.10 6.13 5.10
N GLY A 329 12.82 5.96 3.81
CA GLY A 329 13.82 5.52 2.82
C GLY A 329 14.88 6.58 2.52
N LEU A 330 14.51 7.86 2.63
CA LEU A 330 15.41 8.99 2.38
C LEU A 330 16.06 9.56 3.65
N ASP A 331 15.68 9.08 4.83
CA ASP A 331 16.03 9.68 6.13
C ASP A 331 15.56 11.15 6.24
N ALA A 332 14.51 11.50 5.50
CA ALA A 332 13.97 12.84 5.40
C ALA A 332 13.30 13.32 6.70
N GLY A 333 13.11 12.44 7.67
CA GLY A 333 12.59 12.79 9.00
C GLY A 333 13.55 13.65 9.84
N LEU A 334 14.82 13.74 9.45
CA LEU A 334 15.89 14.47 10.15
C LEU A 334 16.21 15.85 9.53
N ILE A 335 15.46 16.28 8.51
CA ILE A 335 15.77 17.50 7.76
C ILE A 335 15.19 18.73 8.46
N TYR A 336 13.85 18.85 8.51
CA TYR A 336 13.16 19.89 9.27
C TYR A 336 12.49 19.25 10.48
N ASN A 337 12.78 19.72 11.69
CA ASN A 337 12.27 19.10 12.92
C ASN A 337 11.37 20.01 13.76
N GLU A 338 10.99 21.17 13.21
CA GLU A 338 9.93 22.05 13.71
C GLU A 338 8.55 21.80 13.06
N ILE A 339 7.50 22.30 13.72
CA ILE A 339 6.10 22.27 13.25
C ILE A 339 5.35 23.52 13.75
N PRO A 340 4.43 24.14 12.97
CA PRO A 340 4.09 23.89 11.57
C PRO A 340 5.13 24.33 10.54
N TRP A 341 6.16 25.07 10.96
CA TRP A 341 7.20 25.59 10.07
C TRP A 341 8.16 24.49 9.55
N MET A 342 8.85 24.82 8.46
CA MET A 342 9.99 24.11 7.89
C MET A 342 11.04 25.18 7.56
N GLY A 343 11.91 25.47 8.52
CA GLY A 343 12.81 26.62 8.49
C GLY A 343 12.05 27.93 8.70
N ASN A 344 12.30 28.91 7.82
CA ASN A 344 11.74 30.26 7.94
C ASN A 344 10.26 30.38 7.49
N GLY A 345 9.68 29.33 6.91
CA GLY A 345 8.34 29.35 6.32
C GLY A 345 7.52 28.10 6.61
N LEU A 346 6.30 28.01 6.07
CA LEU A 346 5.48 26.79 6.13
C LEU A 346 6.00 25.70 5.16
N THR A 347 6.82 26.09 4.20
CA THR A 347 7.51 25.20 3.26
C THR A 347 8.98 25.62 3.17
N PRO A 348 9.88 24.70 2.80
CA PRO A 348 11.23 25.05 2.38
C PRO A 348 11.21 26.06 1.21
N PRO A 349 12.32 26.80 0.99
CA PRO A 349 12.47 27.68 -0.17
C PRO A 349 12.23 26.95 -1.49
N LYS A 350 11.73 27.67 -2.51
CA LYS A 350 11.39 27.07 -3.81
C LYS A 350 12.62 26.48 -4.49
N GLU A 351 13.77 27.12 -4.30
CA GLU A 351 15.07 26.70 -4.83
C GLU A 351 15.48 25.33 -4.28
N GLU A 352 15.14 25.05 -3.02
CA GLU A 352 15.39 23.76 -2.39
C GLU A 352 14.38 22.71 -2.84
N LEU A 353 13.10 23.07 -3.01
CA LEU A 353 12.05 22.13 -3.44
C LEU A 353 12.19 21.70 -4.91
N PHE A 354 12.81 22.52 -5.76
CA PHE A 354 12.97 22.26 -7.19
C PHE A 354 14.44 22.33 -7.60
N ASP A 355 15.30 21.67 -6.83
CA ASP A 355 16.72 21.61 -7.09
C ASP A 355 17.01 20.80 -8.37
N GLU A 356 17.81 21.39 -9.25
CA GLU A 356 18.24 20.80 -10.53
C GLU A 356 19.11 19.55 -10.32
N PHE A 357 19.76 19.42 -9.16
CA PHE A 357 20.55 18.25 -8.78
C PHE A 357 19.78 16.92 -8.93
N TYR A 358 18.47 16.93 -8.64
CA TYR A 358 17.65 15.72 -8.73
C TYR A 358 17.17 15.42 -10.16
N SER A 359 17.34 16.32 -11.12
CA SER A 359 16.98 16.07 -12.53
C SER A 359 18.07 15.25 -13.21
N ARG A 360 17.70 14.18 -13.93
CA ARG A 360 18.67 13.34 -14.67
C ARG A 360 18.63 13.57 -16.17
N LYS A 361 17.65 14.34 -16.66
CA LYS A 361 17.50 14.66 -18.06
C LYS A 361 17.99 16.07 -18.34
N GLU A 362 18.70 16.24 -19.45
CA GLU A 362 19.15 17.55 -19.93
C GLU A 362 17.98 18.52 -20.16
N ASP A 363 16.81 18.01 -20.56
CA ASP A 363 15.60 18.79 -20.82
C ASP A 363 14.82 19.20 -19.55
N ARG A 364 15.27 18.73 -18.37
CA ARG A 364 14.64 18.97 -17.06
C ARG A 364 13.17 18.55 -16.97
N SER A 365 12.70 17.70 -17.88
CA SER A 365 11.31 17.21 -17.88
C SER A 365 10.98 16.34 -16.66
N ASP A 366 11.99 15.86 -15.93
CA ASP A 366 11.85 15.05 -14.73
C ASP A 366 12.04 15.82 -13.42
N LEU A 367 12.29 17.13 -13.46
CA LEU A 367 12.56 17.97 -12.29
C LEU A 367 11.48 17.84 -11.22
N TRP A 368 10.21 17.91 -11.62
CA TRP A 368 9.08 17.98 -10.68
C TRP A 368 8.87 16.67 -9.93
N TRP A 369 8.72 15.55 -10.65
CA TRP A 369 8.40 14.26 -10.02
C TRP A 369 9.61 13.66 -9.30
N ARG A 370 10.85 13.93 -9.75
CA ARG A 370 12.04 13.46 -9.04
C ARG A 370 12.24 14.22 -7.74
N ASN A 371 12.07 15.53 -7.72
CA ASN A 371 12.15 16.26 -6.45
C ASN A 371 11.08 15.77 -5.48
N MET A 372 9.82 15.59 -5.90
CA MET A 372 8.77 15.04 -5.03
C MET A 372 9.03 13.62 -4.47
N LEU A 373 9.94 12.83 -5.06
CA LEU A 373 10.16 11.43 -4.69
C LEU A 373 11.60 11.10 -4.25
N GLU A 374 12.56 11.97 -4.54
CA GLU A 374 14.00 11.79 -4.29
C GLU A 374 14.58 12.94 -3.44
N ASN A 375 14.00 14.15 -3.46
CA ASN A 375 14.45 15.27 -2.62
C ASN A 375 13.90 15.12 -1.19
N PRO A 376 14.76 14.94 -0.18
CA PRO A 376 14.32 14.72 1.20
C PRO A 376 13.38 15.81 1.73
N SER A 377 13.68 17.09 1.47
CA SER A 377 12.88 18.22 1.94
C SER A 377 11.49 18.23 1.34
N PHE A 378 11.37 17.97 0.04
CA PHE A 378 10.07 17.92 -0.63
C PHE A 378 9.29 16.67 -0.22
N VAL A 379 9.93 15.50 -0.16
CA VAL A 379 9.27 14.27 0.31
C VAL A 379 8.74 14.43 1.73
N GLN A 380 9.48 15.11 2.61
CA GLN A 380 9.03 15.44 3.96
C GLN A 380 7.80 16.36 3.95
N LEU A 381 7.82 17.42 3.13
CA LEU A 381 6.69 18.33 2.95
C LEU A 381 5.45 17.60 2.41
N ASP A 382 5.60 16.78 1.36
CA ASP A 382 4.52 15.99 0.77
C ASP A 382 3.86 15.08 1.81
N HIS A 383 4.66 14.41 2.63
CA HIS A 383 4.14 13.58 3.71
C HIS A 383 3.37 14.40 4.76
N ARG A 384 3.88 15.58 5.17
CA ARG A 384 3.18 16.49 6.10
C ARG A 384 1.83 16.94 5.52
N ILE A 385 1.79 17.34 4.25
CA ILE A 385 0.56 17.75 3.55
C ILE A 385 -0.44 16.58 3.49
N LEU A 386 0.02 15.38 3.13
CA LEU A 386 -0.82 14.18 3.08
C LEU A 386 -1.36 13.80 4.48
N ALA A 387 -0.55 13.92 5.53
CA ALA A 387 -0.97 13.69 6.90
C ALA A 387 -2.08 14.67 7.34
N MET A 388 -1.90 15.97 7.09
CA MET A 388 -2.92 16.99 7.40
C MET A 388 -4.18 16.85 6.56
N THR A 389 -4.05 16.47 5.29
CA THR A 389 -5.18 16.16 4.40
C THR A 389 -5.95 14.94 4.88
N THR A 390 -5.24 13.90 5.36
CA THR A 390 -5.83 12.70 5.95
C THR A 390 -6.60 13.05 7.22
N PHE A 391 -5.97 13.77 8.15
CA PHE A 391 -6.60 14.20 9.40
C PHE A 391 -7.88 15.00 9.13
N THR A 392 -7.79 16.01 8.26
CA THR A 392 -8.92 16.86 7.88
C THR A 392 -10.03 16.01 7.24
N SER A 393 -9.70 15.10 6.32
CA SER A 393 -10.68 14.21 5.68
C SER A 393 -11.40 13.31 6.69
N VAL A 394 -10.69 12.80 7.71
CA VAL A 394 -11.32 12.04 8.80
C VAL A 394 -12.27 12.92 9.60
N MET A 395 -11.85 14.13 9.97
CA MET A 395 -12.70 15.06 10.73
C MET A 395 -13.93 15.48 9.91
N THR A 396 -13.80 15.73 8.62
CA THR A 396 -14.91 16.02 7.71
C THR A 396 -15.87 14.84 7.62
N LEU A 397 -15.37 13.61 7.46
CA LEU A 397 -16.21 12.42 7.42
C LEU A 397 -16.93 12.18 8.76
N TRP A 398 -16.24 12.43 9.88
CA TRP A 398 -16.84 12.38 11.20
C TRP A 398 -17.94 13.43 11.35
N ALA A 399 -17.70 14.70 11.03
CA ALA A 399 -18.71 15.76 11.05
C ALA A 399 -19.91 15.41 10.15
N TYR A 400 -19.66 14.89 8.94
CA TYR A 400 -20.69 14.41 8.03
C TYR A 400 -21.54 13.28 8.66
N SER A 401 -20.93 12.38 9.44
CA SER A 401 -21.64 11.33 10.18
C SER A 401 -22.57 11.85 11.28
N ARG A 402 -22.36 13.08 11.75
CA ARG A 402 -23.14 13.73 12.82
C ARG A 402 -24.37 14.47 12.31
N ILE A 403 -24.41 14.83 11.02
CA ILE A 403 -25.56 15.48 10.39
C ILE A 403 -26.83 14.64 10.64
N PRO A 404 -27.98 15.23 11.04
CA PRO A 404 -29.17 14.46 11.43
C PRO A 404 -29.61 13.41 10.41
N ALA A 405 -29.54 13.73 9.13
CA ALA A 405 -29.85 12.81 8.04
C ALA A 405 -28.95 11.57 8.04
N MET A 406 -27.64 11.74 8.20
CA MET A 406 -26.68 10.62 8.20
C MET A 406 -26.68 9.87 9.54
N LYS A 407 -26.82 10.59 10.66
CA LYS A 407 -26.90 10.02 12.01
C LYS A 407 -28.06 9.03 12.15
N ARG A 408 -29.20 9.26 11.48
CA ARG A 408 -30.34 8.32 11.47
C ARG A 408 -30.06 7.07 10.62
N LEU A 409 -29.34 7.21 9.51
CA LEU A 409 -29.05 6.11 8.57
C LEU A 409 -27.90 5.20 9.01
N LEU A 410 -26.94 5.71 9.79
CA LEU A 410 -25.76 4.93 10.18
C LEU A 410 -26.09 3.85 11.22
N PRO A 411 -25.74 2.57 10.97
CA PRO A 411 -25.85 1.52 11.97
C PRO A 411 -25.01 1.82 13.22
N ARG A 412 -25.46 1.34 14.39
CA ARG A 412 -24.73 1.53 15.68
C ARG A 412 -23.26 1.10 15.60
N ALA A 413 -22.97 0.01 14.90
CA ALA A 413 -21.60 -0.47 14.70
C ALA A 413 -20.74 0.49 13.86
N ALA A 414 -21.32 1.14 12.84
CA ALA A 414 -20.62 2.13 12.02
C ALA A 414 -20.35 3.42 12.79
N LYS A 415 -21.29 3.83 13.68
CA LYS A 415 -21.09 4.96 14.60
C LYS A 415 -19.90 4.73 15.53
N LYS A 416 -19.77 3.52 16.10
CA LYS A 416 -18.57 3.17 16.90
C LYS A 416 -17.30 3.14 16.04
N GLY A 417 -17.41 2.62 14.81
CA GLY A 417 -16.28 2.55 13.87
C GLY A 417 -15.69 3.92 13.54
N ILE A 418 -16.52 4.94 13.27
CA ILE A 418 -16.01 6.29 12.95
C ILE A 418 -15.30 6.94 14.15
N HIS A 419 -15.77 6.73 15.39
CA HIS A 419 -15.06 7.18 16.59
C HIS A 419 -13.70 6.51 16.73
N GLY A 420 -13.60 5.21 16.40
CA GLY A 420 -12.33 4.52 16.31
C GLY A 420 -11.40 5.20 15.31
N VAL A 421 -11.84 5.42 14.07
CA VAL A 421 -11.02 6.09 13.04
C VAL A 421 -10.53 7.46 13.52
N VAL A 422 -11.40 8.28 14.14
CA VAL A 422 -11.02 9.57 14.73
C VAL A 422 -9.91 9.40 15.77
N GLY A 423 -10.09 8.51 16.75
CA GLY A 423 -9.11 8.29 17.82
C GLY A 423 -7.75 7.83 17.30
N PHE A 424 -7.72 6.87 16.38
CA PHE A 424 -6.46 6.39 15.81
C PHE A 424 -5.82 7.40 14.85
N THR A 425 -6.60 8.28 14.21
CA THR A 425 -6.04 9.37 13.38
C THR A 425 -5.38 10.43 14.26
N ALA A 426 -6.00 10.78 15.40
CA ALA A 426 -5.41 11.69 16.37
C ALA A 426 -4.11 11.11 16.95
N LEU A 427 -4.13 9.84 17.37
CA LEU A 427 -2.92 9.13 17.83
C LEU A 427 -1.83 9.12 16.76
N GLN A 428 -2.18 8.84 15.50
CA GLN A 428 -1.22 8.79 14.40
C GLN A 428 -0.57 10.15 14.14
N LEU A 429 -1.36 11.23 14.16
CA LEU A 429 -0.85 12.59 14.03
C LEU A 429 0.09 12.92 15.19
N THR A 430 -0.31 12.63 16.44
CA THR A 430 0.55 12.82 17.62
C THR A 430 1.86 12.05 17.50
N LEU A 431 1.82 10.77 17.14
CA LEU A 431 3.04 9.97 16.93
C LEU A 431 3.94 10.55 15.84
N GLY A 432 3.37 11.06 14.75
CA GLY A 432 4.13 11.68 13.66
C GLY A 432 4.83 12.96 14.10
N ILE A 433 4.09 13.84 14.80
CA ILE A 433 4.63 15.08 15.37
C ILE A 433 5.70 14.77 16.41
N SER A 434 5.48 13.81 17.31
CA SER A 434 6.49 13.43 18.30
C SER A 434 7.73 12.82 17.65
N THR A 435 7.58 11.96 16.63
CA THR A 435 8.72 11.41 15.87
C THR A 435 9.55 12.52 15.24
N LEU A 436 8.89 13.56 14.73
CA LEU A 436 9.53 14.73 14.15
C LEU A 436 10.29 15.57 15.20
N LEU A 437 9.61 15.98 16.27
CA LEU A 437 10.15 16.88 17.29
C LEU A 437 11.33 16.27 18.07
N TYR A 438 11.32 14.95 18.27
CA TYR A 438 12.35 14.24 19.02
C TYR A 438 13.46 13.65 18.14
N LEU A 439 13.61 14.09 16.88
CA LEU A 439 14.67 13.64 15.97
C LEU A 439 14.63 12.12 15.67
N VAL A 440 13.44 11.62 15.32
CA VAL A 440 13.19 10.24 14.88
C VAL A 440 13.67 9.16 15.86
N PRO A 441 13.28 9.17 17.15
CA PRO A 441 13.62 8.06 18.05
C PRO A 441 13.01 6.76 17.54
N ILE A 442 13.81 5.69 17.50
CA ILE A 442 13.43 4.40 16.88
C ILE A 442 12.08 3.88 17.39
N HIS A 443 11.81 4.01 18.69
CA HIS A 443 10.56 3.55 19.29
C HIS A 443 9.35 4.39 18.83
N LEU A 444 9.48 5.71 18.70
CA LEU A 444 8.41 6.58 18.17
C LEU A 444 8.19 6.35 16.68
N ALA A 445 9.27 6.26 15.90
CA ALA A 445 9.20 5.99 14.46
C ALA A 445 8.53 4.63 14.17
N SER A 446 8.90 3.59 14.92
CA SER A 446 8.28 2.26 14.82
C SER A 446 6.82 2.27 15.28
N ALA A 447 6.51 2.96 16.38
CA ALA A 447 5.12 3.15 16.83
C ALA A 447 4.27 3.91 15.81
N HIS A 448 4.84 4.93 15.16
CA HIS A 448 4.17 5.68 14.09
C HIS A 448 3.90 4.79 12.87
N GLN A 449 4.85 3.94 12.48
CA GLN A 449 4.63 2.96 11.42
C GLN A 449 3.51 1.97 11.78
N ALA A 450 3.56 1.39 12.99
CA ALA A 450 2.53 0.49 13.50
C ALA A 450 1.14 1.17 13.54
N GLY A 451 1.10 2.41 14.01
CA GLY A 451 -0.09 3.25 14.08
C GLY A 451 -0.72 3.51 12.72
N SER A 452 0.09 3.68 11.66
CA SER A 452 -0.42 3.88 10.30
C SER A 452 -1.22 2.67 9.79
N LEU A 453 -0.71 1.45 10.05
CA LEU A 453 -1.36 0.21 9.67
C LEU A 453 -2.59 -0.06 10.56
N PHE A 454 -2.54 0.29 11.85
CA PHE A 454 -3.71 0.25 12.74
C PHE A 454 -4.82 1.22 12.29
N LEU A 455 -4.47 2.44 11.89
CA LEU A 455 -5.44 3.39 11.35
C LEU A 455 -6.11 2.82 10.09
N LEU A 456 -5.32 2.29 9.14
CA LEU A 456 -5.85 1.63 7.96
C LEU A 456 -6.79 0.47 8.32
N THR A 457 -6.39 -0.36 9.30
CA THR A 457 -7.21 -1.46 9.83
C THR A 457 -8.59 -0.98 10.27
N TRP A 458 -8.66 0.14 10.99
CA TRP A 458 -9.91 0.69 11.49
C TRP A 458 -10.77 1.35 10.42
N VAL A 459 -10.16 1.97 9.41
CA VAL A 459 -10.89 2.40 8.22
C VAL A 459 -11.48 1.20 7.47
N MET A 460 -10.72 0.11 7.32
CA MET A 460 -11.21 -1.14 6.71
C MET A 460 -12.34 -1.77 7.54
N VAL A 461 -12.24 -1.73 8.87
CA VAL A 461 -13.31 -2.23 9.76
C VAL A 461 -14.55 -1.37 9.64
N LEU A 462 -14.45 -0.04 9.64
CA LEU A 462 -15.58 0.85 9.37
C LEU A 462 -16.23 0.51 8.02
N GLY A 463 -15.42 0.40 6.96
CA GLY A 463 -15.86 -0.02 5.63
C GLY A 463 -16.58 -1.37 5.66
N SER A 464 -16.07 -2.34 6.41
CA SER A 464 -16.68 -3.66 6.57
C SER A 464 -18.04 -3.62 7.28
N ARG A 465 -18.39 -2.55 8.01
CA ARG A 465 -19.71 -2.40 8.67
C ARG A 465 -20.77 -1.77 7.76
N ILE A 466 -20.35 -0.98 6.78
CA ILE A 466 -21.25 -0.22 5.89
C ILE A 466 -21.28 -0.76 4.45
N TRP A 467 -20.34 -1.62 4.07
CA TRP A 467 -20.33 -2.24 2.75
C TRP A 467 -21.57 -3.15 2.56
N HIS A 468 -22.07 -3.26 1.34
CA HIS A 468 -23.21 -4.12 1.02
C HIS A 468 -22.72 -5.38 0.30
N PRO A 469 -22.68 -6.56 0.94
CA PRO A 469 -22.21 -7.80 0.33
C PRO A 469 -23.24 -8.40 -0.63
N SER A 470 -23.16 -8.11 -1.93
CA SER A 470 -24.14 -8.58 -2.93
C SER A 470 -24.30 -10.10 -2.98
N ARG A 471 -23.23 -10.87 -2.80
CA ARG A 471 -23.30 -12.35 -2.78
C ARG A 471 -24.03 -12.86 -1.54
N THR A 472 -23.68 -12.36 -0.36
CA THR A 472 -24.36 -12.72 0.90
C THR A 472 -25.83 -12.29 0.85
N ALA A 473 -26.15 -11.14 0.25
CA ALA A 473 -27.53 -10.69 0.04
C ALA A 473 -28.35 -11.69 -0.80
N ARG A 474 -27.78 -12.25 -1.87
CA ARG A 474 -28.44 -13.28 -2.69
C ARG A 474 -28.68 -14.56 -1.89
N LEU A 475 -27.69 -15.01 -1.12
CA LEU A 475 -27.84 -16.19 -0.26
C LEU A 475 -28.91 -16.00 0.82
N LEU A 476 -28.99 -14.81 1.43
CA LEU A 476 -30.04 -14.46 2.38
C LEU A 476 -31.43 -14.50 1.74
N GLN A 477 -31.58 -13.93 0.54
CA GLN A 477 -32.86 -13.97 -0.18
C GLN A 477 -33.30 -15.40 -0.51
N GLN A 478 -32.36 -16.26 -0.90
CA GLN A 478 -32.63 -17.68 -1.14
C GLN A 478 -33.02 -18.40 0.15
N ALA A 479 -32.32 -18.17 1.26
CA ALA A 479 -32.60 -18.77 2.55
C ALA A 479 -33.97 -18.36 3.12
N VAL A 480 -34.35 -17.08 2.97
CA VAL A 480 -35.69 -16.60 3.39
C VAL A 480 -36.79 -17.23 2.53
N LYS A 481 -36.61 -17.32 1.21
CA LYS A 481 -37.57 -17.96 0.29
C LYS A 481 -37.73 -19.46 0.54
N ALA A 482 -36.66 -20.13 0.97
CA ALA A 482 -36.67 -21.56 1.24
C ALA A 482 -37.30 -21.93 2.60
N LYS A 483 -37.51 -20.96 3.50
CA LYS A 483 -38.18 -21.19 4.78
C LYS A 483 -39.70 -21.21 4.53
N PRO A 484 -40.39 -22.35 4.69
CA PRO A 484 -41.84 -22.40 4.53
C PRO A 484 -42.50 -21.49 5.58
N LEU A 485 -43.64 -20.88 5.22
CA LEU A 485 -44.55 -20.19 6.15
C LEU A 485 -45.10 -21.20 7.17
N SER A 486 -44.33 -21.61 8.16
CA SER A 486 -44.81 -22.37 9.31
C SER A 486 -44.77 -21.49 10.55
N SER A 487 -45.90 -20.81 10.81
CA SER A 487 -46.41 -20.31 12.10
C SER A 487 -47.00 -18.88 12.01
N THR A 488 -48.14 -18.75 11.35
CA THR A 488 -49.17 -17.79 11.76
C THR A 488 -50.49 -18.53 11.89
N SER A 489 -50.60 -19.41 12.89
CA SER A 489 -51.88 -19.77 13.48
C SER A 489 -52.09 -18.90 14.71
N HIS A 490 -52.44 -17.63 14.51
CA HIS A 490 -53.23 -16.96 15.53
C HIS A 490 -54.66 -17.46 15.32
N ALA A 491 -55.03 -18.45 16.13
CA ALA A 491 -56.39 -18.89 16.28
C ALA A 491 -57.28 -17.67 16.53
N ALA A 492 -58.26 -17.49 15.65
CA ALA A 492 -59.41 -16.64 15.93
C ALA A 492 -60.07 -17.16 17.21
N SER A 493 -60.10 -16.34 18.25
CA SER A 493 -60.96 -16.57 19.42
C SER A 493 -62.38 -16.13 19.05
N PRO A 494 -63.40 -17.00 19.11
CA PRO A 494 -64.77 -16.57 18.90
C PRO A 494 -65.32 -15.93 20.18
N LEU A 495 -65.88 -14.74 20.02
CA LEU A 495 -66.80 -14.14 20.98
C LEU A 495 -68.04 -15.04 21.17
N ALA A 496 -68.40 -15.38 22.42
CA ALA A 496 -69.79 -15.68 22.81
C ALA A 496 -70.01 -15.64 24.35
N LYS A 497 -70.61 -14.53 24.81
CA LYS A 497 -71.78 -14.36 25.73
C LYS A 497 -72.01 -15.27 26.97
N ARG A 498 -72.54 -14.60 28.02
CA ARG A 498 -73.30 -15.01 29.24
C ARG A 498 -72.41 -15.33 30.47
N VAL A 499 -72.66 -14.86 31.69
CA VAL A 499 -73.81 -14.21 32.38
C VAL A 499 -73.29 -13.03 33.20
#